data_AF-A0A0F9T5A7-F1
#
_entry.id   AF-A0A0F9T5A7-F1
#
_cell.length_a   1.000
_cell.length_b   1.000
_cell.length_c   1.000
_cell.angle_alpha   90.00
_cell.angle_beta   90.00
_cell.angle_gamma   90.00
#
_symmetry.space_group_name_H-M   'P 1'
#
loop_
_entity.id
_entity.type
_entity.pdbx_description
1 polymer ?
#
loop_
_entity_poly.entity_id
_entity_poly.type
_entity_poly.pdbx_seq_one_letter_code
_entity_poly.pdbx_strand_id
1 'polypeptide(L)'
;MAAIDTIEILDGLDHEQDITTSIIYDIDSATAEAVGTYAVAIPVTAKQVRVLFNNNYDPNGSSVHVRVRLTKVTSNTTPTKTENTEPLAWFEIAGNAGDDTMFKETGSIDVSASFETTLHIDCALSSTTAHTGTEIIVQISSEAGVDGSWTDVARFIGPTGTAISNAFAATEPAGETVIAIANPVANNLDNVGKFKFVENTVVADSEIIYQTEVGADA
;
A
#
# COMPACT_ATOMS: atom_id res chain seq x y z
N MET A 1 -31.66 -20.38 -0.79
CA MET A 1 -30.47 -19.75 -0.21
C MET A 1 -30.66 -18.27 -0.49
N ALA A 2 -30.66 -17.40 0.52
CA ALA A 2 -30.61 -15.97 0.26
C ALA A 2 -29.30 -15.68 -0.50
N ALA A 3 -29.30 -14.68 -1.38
CA ALA A 3 -28.03 -14.20 -1.93
C ALA A 3 -27.13 -13.83 -0.74
N ILE A 4 -25.85 -14.19 -0.80
CA ILE A 4 -24.88 -13.73 0.17
C ILE A 4 -24.21 -12.54 -0.49
N ASP A 5 -24.23 -11.43 0.22
CA ASP A 5 -23.53 -10.22 -0.16
C ASP A 5 -22.01 -10.49 -0.15
N THR A 6 -21.37 -10.46 -1.31
CA THR A 6 -19.95 -10.80 -1.45
C THR A 6 -19.21 -9.87 -2.40
N ILE A 7 -17.90 -9.86 -2.29
CA ILE A 7 -16.98 -9.42 -3.36
C ILE A 7 -16.08 -10.58 -3.75
N GLU A 8 -15.68 -10.65 -5.02
CA GLU A 8 -14.64 -11.59 -5.45
C GLU A 8 -13.32 -10.86 -5.66
N ILE A 9 -12.22 -11.49 -5.27
CA ILE A 9 -10.87 -10.93 -5.37
C ILE A 9 -9.94 -11.82 -6.20
N LEU A 10 -8.94 -11.18 -6.82
CA LEU A 10 -7.85 -11.87 -7.50
C LEU A 10 -6.85 -12.45 -6.47
N ASP A 11 -6.31 -13.63 -6.77
CA ASP A 11 -5.22 -14.33 -6.06
C ASP A 11 -5.49 -14.75 -4.60
N GLY A 12 -6.62 -14.36 -4.01
CA GLY A 12 -7.06 -14.74 -2.67
C GLY A 12 -6.39 -13.92 -1.56
N LEU A 13 -6.89 -14.04 -0.32
CA LEU A 13 -6.29 -13.37 0.84
C LEU A 13 -4.93 -13.98 1.21
N ASP A 14 -3.93 -13.15 1.48
CA ASP A 14 -2.63 -13.60 1.98
C ASP A 14 -2.75 -14.09 3.44
N HIS A 15 -3.61 -13.46 4.25
CA HIS A 15 -3.80 -13.75 5.67
C HIS A 15 -5.27 -14.01 6.02
N GLU A 16 -5.52 -14.63 7.18
CA GLU A 16 -6.89 -14.69 7.72
C GLU A 16 -7.34 -13.28 8.13
N GLN A 17 -8.59 -12.93 7.80
CA GLN A 17 -9.17 -11.64 8.11
C GLN A 17 -10.43 -11.84 8.96
N ASP A 18 -10.47 -11.24 10.14
CA ASP A 18 -11.54 -11.44 11.11
C ASP A 18 -12.47 -10.23 11.21
N ILE A 19 -13.75 -10.49 11.44
CA ILE A 19 -14.80 -9.45 11.58
C ILE A 19 -14.51 -8.40 12.67
N THR A 20 -13.69 -8.74 13.67
CA THR A 20 -13.36 -7.83 14.79
C THR A 20 -12.03 -7.11 14.62
N THR A 21 -11.14 -7.61 13.76
CA THR A 21 -9.79 -7.08 13.59
C THR A 21 -9.54 -6.49 12.21
N SER A 22 -10.42 -6.74 11.24
CA SER A 22 -10.18 -6.41 9.85
C SER A 22 -11.26 -5.51 9.26
N ILE A 23 -10.83 -4.53 8.47
CA ILE A 23 -11.70 -3.55 7.81
C ILE A 23 -11.23 -3.38 6.36
N ILE A 24 -12.17 -3.30 5.42
CA ILE A 24 -11.88 -3.00 4.02
C ILE A 24 -12.10 -1.51 3.76
N TYR A 25 -11.11 -0.86 3.14
CA TYR A 25 -11.19 0.52 2.66
C TYR A 25 -11.19 0.60 1.14
N ASP A 26 -12.00 1.51 0.62
CA ASP A 26 -12.11 1.87 -0.79
C ASP A 26 -12.41 3.37 -0.94
N ILE A 27 -12.42 3.88 -2.17
CA ILE A 27 -12.99 5.19 -2.50
C ILE A 27 -14.07 4.99 -3.55
N ASP A 28 -15.28 5.48 -3.23
CA ASP A 28 -16.41 5.53 -4.15
C ASP A 28 -16.21 6.62 -5.22
N SER A 29 -15.37 6.32 -6.21
CA SER A 29 -15.01 7.23 -7.29
C SER A 29 -14.51 6.49 -8.51
N ALA A 30 -14.98 6.80 -9.70
CA ALA A 30 -14.51 6.13 -10.92
C ALA A 30 -13.00 6.29 -11.21
N THR A 31 -12.32 7.24 -10.57
CA THR A 31 -10.92 7.57 -10.87
C THR A 31 -9.99 7.60 -9.66
N ALA A 32 -10.51 7.47 -8.45
CA ALA A 32 -9.72 7.48 -7.23
C ALA A 32 -9.79 6.11 -6.53
N GLU A 33 -8.70 5.75 -5.88
CA GLU A 33 -8.54 4.49 -5.15
C GLU A 33 -7.98 4.79 -3.75
N ALA A 34 -8.40 3.99 -2.76
CA ALA A 34 -7.84 4.08 -1.42
C ALA A 34 -6.37 3.64 -1.37
N VAL A 35 -5.91 2.92 -2.40
CA VAL A 35 -4.56 2.38 -2.53
C VAL A 35 -3.82 3.07 -3.68
N GLY A 36 -2.66 3.63 -3.39
CA GLY A 36 -1.67 4.03 -4.40
C GLY A 36 -0.55 3.00 -4.48
N THR A 37 -0.34 2.43 -5.67
CA THR A 37 0.82 1.56 -5.96
C THR A 37 1.72 2.23 -6.98
N TYR A 38 3.00 2.39 -6.66
CA TYR A 38 3.95 3.14 -7.47
C TYR A 38 5.22 2.34 -7.72
N ALA A 39 5.70 2.33 -8.96
CA ALA A 39 6.97 1.73 -9.32
C ALA A 39 7.98 2.81 -9.69
N VAL A 40 9.14 2.83 -9.01
CA VAL A 40 10.22 3.80 -9.28
C VAL A 40 11.50 3.05 -9.63
N ALA A 41 11.95 3.22 -10.88
CA ALA A 41 13.22 2.69 -11.35
C ALA A 41 14.38 3.53 -10.79
N ILE A 42 15.39 2.86 -10.26
CA ILE A 42 16.56 3.50 -9.65
C ILE A 42 17.72 3.51 -10.65
N PRO A 43 18.37 4.68 -10.88
CA PRO A 43 19.52 4.77 -11.76
C PRO A 43 20.65 3.84 -11.31
N VAL A 44 21.28 3.14 -12.26
CA VAL A 44 22.40 2.22 -12.02
C VAL A 44 23.64 2.87 -11.40
N THR A 45 23.71 4.19 -11.44
CA THR A 45 24.77 4.99 -10.80
C THR A 45 24.57 5.12 -9.28
N ALA A 46 23.35 4.92 -8.78
CA ALA A 46 23.05 4.95 -7.35
C ALA A 46 23.74 3.79 -6.63
N LYS A 47 24.17 4.07 -5.39
CA LYS A 47 24.73 3.08 -4.47
C LYS A 47 23.79 2.79 -3.32
N GLN A 48 22.99 3.77 -2.92
CA GLN A 48 21.94 3.59 -1.94
C GLN A 48 20.67 4.30 -2.38
N VAL A 49 19.54 3.81 -1.88
CA VAL A 49 18.21 4.41 -2.07
C VAL A 49 17.45 4.41 -0.75
N ARG A 50 16.55 5.38 -0.58
CA ARG A 50 15.55 5.38 0.49
C ARG A 50 14.23 5.98 0.01
N VAL A 51 13.15 5.64 0.69
CA VAL A 51 11.83 6.26 0.51
C VAL A 51 11.45 6.98 1.78
N LEU A 52 10.96 8.20 1.63
CA LEU A 52 10.41 9.03 2.70
C LEU A 52 8.92 9.22 2.43
N PHE A 53 8.12 8.98 3.47
CA PHE A 53 6.69 9.26 3.49
C PHE A 53 6.46 10.40 4.47
N ASN A 54 5.85 11.47 3.99
CA ASN A 54 5.52 12.66 4.75
C ASN A 54 4.01 12.84 4.73
N ASN A 55 3.34 12.30 5.75
CA ASN A 55 1.90 12.46 5.93
C ASN A 55 1.55 13.85 6.48
N ASN A 56 2.54 14.58 7.02
CA ASN A 56 2.35 15.98 7.46
C ASN A 56 2.12 16.95 6.29
N TYR A 57 2.22 16.48 5.04
CA TYR A 57 1.73 17.22 3.87
C TYR A 57 0.23 17.54 3.99
N ASP A 58 -0.53 16.63 4.60
CA ASP A 58 -1.90 16.86 5.06
C ASP A 58 -2.01 16.61 6.56
N PRO A 59 -1.70 17.61 7.40
CA PRO A 59 -1.67 17.42 8.84
C PRO A 59 -3.02 17.04 9.43
N ASN A 60 -4.13 17.31 8.73
CA ASN A 60 -5.47 16.95 9.17
C ASN A 60 -6.07 15.76 8.39
N GLY A 61 -5.24 15.11 7.57
CA GLY A 61 -5.65 14.05 6.66
C GLY A 61 -5.85 12.70 7.33
N SER A 62 -6.00 11.68 6.49
CA SER A 62 -6.19 10.29 6.91
C SER A 62 -4.90 9.70 7.49
N SER A 63 -5.04 8.72 8.38
CA SER A 63 -3.96 7.76 8.61
C SER A 63 -3.69 6.99 7.32
N VAL A 64 -2.42 6.64 7.10
CA VAL A 64 -2.02 5.84 5.94
C VAL A 64 -1.18 4.66 6.37
N HIS A 65 -1.36 3.54 5.67
CA HIS A 65 -0.50 2.38 5.77
C HIS A 65 0.45 2.37 4.59
N VAL A 66 1.74 2.23 4.86
CA VAL A 66 2.78 2.27 3.82
C VAL A 66 3.63 1.01 3.84
N ARG A 67 4.08 0.61 2.66
CA ARG A 67 5.02 -0.50 2.47
C ARG A 67 5.96 -0.20 1.32
N VAL A 68 7.18 -0.70 1.42
CA VAL A 68 8.15 -0.63 0.32
C VAL A 68 8.72 -2.02 0.10
N ARG A 69 8.60 -2.46 -1.15
CA ARG A 69 9.27 -3.66 -1.66
C ARG A 69 10.30 -3.25 -2.70
N LEU A 70 11.32 -4.08 -2.87
CA LEU A 70 12.43 -3.81 -3.77
C LEU A 70 12.71 -5.04 -4.61
N THR A 71 12.80 -4.86 -5.92
CA THR A 71 13.32 -5.88 -6.82
C THR A 71 14.69 -5.46 -7.33
N LYS A 72 15.70 -6.33 -7.13
CA LYS A 72 17.04 -6.17 -7.71
C LYS A 72 17.34 -7.25 -8.75
N VAL A 73 17.80 -6.81 -9.91
CA VAL A 73 18.43 -7.67 -10.93
C VAL A 73 19.94 -7.56 -10.74
N THR A 74 20.62 -8.68 -10.49
CA THR A 74 22.07 -8.70 -10.19
C THR A 74 22.93 -9.14 -11.38
N SER A 75 22.32 -9.65 -12.45
CA SER A 75 23.01 -10.12 -13.65
C SER A 75 22.16 -9.92 -14.91
N ASN A 76 22.81 -9.55 -16.01
CA ASN A 76 22.20 -9.40 -17.33
C ASN A 76 22.51 -10.56 -18.30
N THR A 77 23.44 -11.46 -17.94
CA THR A 77 23.80 -12.64 -18.74
C THR A 77 23.00 -13.88 -18.34
N THR A 78 22.53 -13.92 -17.10
CA THR A 78 21.56 -14.91 -16.60
C THR A 78 20.72 -14.17 -15.58
N PRO A 79 19.53 -13.65 -15.96
CA PRO A 79 18.72 -12.86 -15.05
C PRO A 79 18.19 -13.75 -13.92
N THR A 80 18.94 -13.78 -12.82
CA THR A 80 18.46 -14.26 -11.53
C THR A 80 17.98 -13.05 -10.75
N LYS A 81 16.65 -12.94 -10.56
CA LYS A 81 16.09 -12.06 -9.53
C LYS A 81 16.65 -12.56 -8.20
N THR A 82 17.53 -11.78 -7.60
CA THR A 82 18.32 -12.27 -6.45
C THR A 82 17.81 -11.71 -5.12
N GLU A 83 17.05 -10.63 -5.15
CA GLU A 83 16.43 -10.04 -3.95
C GLU A 83 15.07 -9.44 -4.32
N ASN A 84 13.99 -10.08 -3.87
CA ASN A 84 12.79 -9.35 -3.48
C ASN A 84 12.96 -9.10 -1.99
N THR A 85 13.25 -7.86 -1.61
CA THR A 85 13.27 -7.48 -0.20
C THR A 85 12.09 -6.58 0.11
N GLU A 86 11.76 -6.54 1.38
CA GLU A 86 10.78 -5.62 1.94
C GLU A 86 11.51 -4.65 2.86
N PRO A 87 12.15 -3.58 2.32
CA PRO A 87 12.84 -2.59 3.13
C PRO A 87 11.98 -1.93 4.19
N LEU A 88 10.66 -1.88 3.96
CA LEU A 88 9.69 -1.41 4.93
C LEU A 88 8.46 -2.30 4.82
N ALA A 89 8.26 -3.16 5.80
CA ALA A 89 6.99 -3.85 6.01
C ALA A 89 5.87 -2.85 6.31
N TRP A 90 4.62 -3.30 6.23
CA TRP A 90 3.47 -2.45 6.54
C TRP A 90 3.70 -1.67 7.83
N PHE A 91 3.49 -0.36 7.72
CA PHE A 91 3.67 0.58 8.81
C PHE A 91 2.57 1.63 8.74
N GLU A 92 1.85 1.84 9.84
CA GLU A 92 0.89 2.93 9.96
C GLU A 92 1.63 4.24 10.22
N ILE A 93 1.30 5.26 9.43
CA ILE A 93 1.64 6.66 9.70
C ILE A 93 0.33 7.35 10.07
N ALA A 94 0.23 7.78 11.32
CA ALA A 94 -0.98 8.41 11.84
C ALA A 94 -1.32 9.69 11.06
N GLY A 95 -2.61 9.92 10.84
CA GLY A 95 -3.16 11.23 10.47
C GLY A 95 -3.36 12.10 11.72
N ASN A 96 -3.57 13.41 11.54
CA ASN A 96 -3.98 14.32 12.62
C ASN A 96 -3.04 14.39 13.85
N ALA A 97 -1.80 13.90 13.76
CA ALA A 97 -0.90 13.81 14.92
C ALA A 97 -0.16 15.12 15.24
N GLY A 98 -0.05 16.05 14.29
CA GLY A 98 0.54 17.38 14.51
C GLY A 98 2.01 17.38 14.95
N ASP A 99 2.74 16.26 14.80
CA ASP A 99 4.13 16.11 15.25
C ASP A 99 4.97 15.24 14.29
N ASP A 100 6.23 14.97 14.68
CA ASP A 100 7.23 14.20 13.93
C ASP A 100 6.84 12.72 13.66
N THR A 101 5.73 12.22 14.22
CA THR A 101 5.21 10.86 13.95
C THR A 101 4.55 10.73 12.59
N MET A 102 4.25 11.85 11.92
CA MET A 102 3.69 11.88 10.57
C MET A 102 4.73 11.68 9.46
N PHE A 103 5.94 11.23 9.84
CA PHE A 103 7.04 10.96 8.93
C PHE A 103 7.57 9.54 9.09
N LYS A 104 7.86 8.88 7.98
CA LYS A 104 8.51 7.56 7.97
C LYS A 104 9.53 7.46 6.85
N GLU A 105 10.68 6.87 7.14
CA GLU A 105 11.63 6.47 6.10
C GLU A 105 11.99 4.99 6.18
N THR A 106 12.44 4.43 5.05
CA THR A 106 12.92 3.05 4.94
C THR A 106 14.32 2.83 5.55
N GLY A 107 15.00 3.91 5.93
CA GLY A 107 16.46 3.90 6.10
C GLY A 107 17.19 3.68 4.77
N SER A 108 18.52 3.57 4.84
CA SER A 108 19.38 3.38 3.66
C SER A 108 19.33 1.94 3.14
N ILE A 109 19.00 1.77 1.87
CA ILE A 109 18.97 0.47 1.20
C ILE A 109 20.14 0.37 0.22
N ASP A 110 20.98 -0.65 0.34
CA ASP A 110 22.11 -0.88 -0.56
C ASP A 110 21.65 -1.42 -1.92
N VAL A 111 21.98 -0.71 -3.00
CA VAL A 111 21.68 -1.07 -4.39
C VAL A 111 22.95 -1.12 -5.25
N SER A 112 24.13 -1.03 -4.63
CA SER A 112 25.41 -0.87 -5.31
C SER A 112 25.82 -2.06 -6.19
N ALA A 113 25.33 -3.26 -5.89
CA ALA A 113 25.56 -4.50 -6.62
C ALA A 113 24.42 -4.88 -7.59
N SER A 114 23.50 -3.95 -7.87
CA SER A 114 22.40 -4.18 -8.83
C SER A 114 22.76 -3.71 -10.24
N PHE A 115 22.30 -4.46 -11.24
CA PHE A 115 22.26 -4.04 -12.63
C PHE A 115 21.00 -3.21 -12.92
N GLU A 116 19.89 -3.57 -12.28
CA GLU A 116 18.63 -2.83 -12.33
C GLU A 116 17.94 -2.95 -10.98
N THR A 117 17.34 -1.86 -10.52
CA THR A 117 16.63 -1.80 -9.26
C THR A 117 15.31 -1.07 -9.45
N THR A 118 14.22 -1.65 -8.95
CA THR A 118 12.88 -1.04 -8.94
C THR A 118 12.31 -1.10 -7.54
N LEU A 119 11.92 0.05 -7.00
CA LEU A 119 11.10 0.16 -5.80
C LEU A 119 9.63 -0.01 -6.18
N HIS A 120 8.90 -0.79 -5.40
CA HIS A 120 7.44 -0.87 -5.40
C HIS A 120 6.96 -0.27 -4.09
N ILE A 121 6.25 0.84 -4.18
CA ILE A 121 5.83 1.68 -3.07
C ILE A 121 4.31 1.59 -2.99
N ASP A 122 3.82 1.08 -1.88
CA ASP A 122 2.40 0.95 -1.61
C ASP A 122 2.02 1.96 -0.49
N CYS A 123 0.94 2.71 -0.68
CA CYS A 123 0.41 3.66 0.30
C CYS A 123 -1.12 3.58 0.28
N ALA A 124 -1.74 3.28 1.41
CA ALA A 124 -3.18 3.04 1.52
C ALA A 124 -3.83 3.92 2.59
N LEU A 125 -5.01 4.47 2.30
CA LEU A 125 -5.84 5.17 3.29
C LEU A 125 -6.44 4.17 4.27
N SER A 126 -6.38 4.46 5.56
CA SER A 126 -6.97 3.62 6.63
C SER A 126 -7.88 4.42 7.58
N SER A 127 -8.51 5.47 7.07
CA SER A 127 -9.57 6.18 7.78
C SER A 127 -10.49 6.91 6.81
N THR A 128 -11.69 7.24 7.26
CA THR A 128 -12.70 7.96 6.47
C THR A 128 -12.52 9.48 6.51
N THR A 129 -11.37 9.97 6.98
CA THR A 129 -11.02 11.39 6.95
C THR A 129 -10.59 11.78 5.54
N ALA A 130 -11.02 12.95 5.05
CA ALA A 130 -10.61 13.46 3.76
C ALA A 130 -9.08 13.66 3.73
N HIS A 131 -8.44 13.15 2.69
CA HIS A 131 -6.98 13.18 2.52
C HIS A 131 -6.60 13.90 1.24
N THR A 132 -5.77 14.92 1.36
CA THR A 132 -5.19 15.67 0.24
C THR A 132 -3.87 15.06 -0.24
N GLY A 133 -3.32 14.13 0.54
CA GLY A 133 -2.29 13.19 0.11
C GLY A 133 -1.09 13.10 1.04
N THR A 134 -0.36 11.99 0.90
CA THR A 134 0.94 11.78 1.54
C THR A 134 2.02 12.14 0.53
N GLU A 135 2.97 13.00 0.90
CA GLU A 135 4.13 13.27 0.05
C GLU A 135 5.09 12.08 0.12
N ILE A 136 5.47 11.54 -1.03
CA ILE A 136 6.38 10.41 -1.17
C ILE A 136 7.61 10.91 -1.91
N ILE A 137 8.78 10.75 -1.29
CA ILE A 137 10.07 11.19 -1.83
C ILE A 137 10.98 9.98 -1.95
N VAL A 138 11.46 9.70 -3.15
CA VAL A 138 12.50 8.70 -3.38
C VAL A 138 13.83 9.43 -3.52
N GLN A 139 14.79 9.06 -2.70
CA GLN A 139 16.12 9.64 -2.69
C GLN A 139 17.19 8.61 -2.99
N ILE A 140 18.20 9.02 -3.73
CA ILE A 140 19.38 8.21 -4.04
C ILE A 140 20.64 8.86 -3.48
N SER A 141 21.64 8.04 -3.22
CA SER A 141 23.00 8.45 -2.91
C SER A 141 23.98 7.74 -3.85
N SER A 142 24.98 8.47 -4.34
CA SER A 142 26.10 7.91 -5.10
C SER A 142 27.21 7.33 -4.20
N GLU A 143 27.12 7.56 -2.90
CA GLU A 143 28.07 7.07 -1.90
C GLU A 143 27.46 5.89 -1.15
N ALA A 144 28.26 4.86 -0.85
CA ALA A 144 27.81 3.70 -0.08
C ALA A 144 28.22 3.85 1.39
N GLY A 145 27.30 3.57 2.32
CA GLY A 145 27.62 3.36 3.73
C GLY A 145 27.96 4.62 4.54
N VAL A 146 27.63 5.81 4.03
CA VAL A 146 27.74 7.09 4.73
C VAL A 146 26.40 7.81 4.67
N ASP A 147 26.14 8.67 5.67
CA ASP A 147 25.03 9.61 5.67
C ASP A 147 25.30 10.68 4.59
N GLY A 148 25.16 10.24 3.34
CA GLY A 148 25.67 10.91 2.16
C GLY A 148 24.78 12.06 1.72
N SER A 149 25.23 12.75 0.68
CA SER A 149 24.41 13.78 0.01
C SER A 149 23.26 13.10 -0.75
N TRP A 150 22.09 13.04 -0.12
CA TRP A 150 20.87 12.52 -0.74
C TRP A 150 20.36 13.45 -1.83
N THR A 151 19.96 12.89 -2.96
CA THR A 151 19.33 13.61 -4.08
C THR A 151 17.98 12.99 -4.40
N ASP A 152 16.96 13.82 -4.56
CA ASP A 152 15.63 13.38 -4.97
C ASP A 152 15.65 12.86 -6.41
N VAL A 153 15.18 11.63 -6.62
CA VAL A 153 14.97 11.06 -7.97
C VAL A 153 13.50 11.11 -8.38
N ALA A 154 12.60 11.00 -7.42
CA ALA A 154 11.16 11.13 -7.62
C ALA A 154 10.51 11.79 -6.41
N ARG A 155 9.50 12.62 -6.66
CA ARG A 155 8.65 13.23 -5.64
C ARG A 155 7.24 13.32 -6.19
N PHE A 156 6.28 12.78 -5.45
CA PHE A 156 4.87 12.78 -5.84
C PHE A 156 3.97 12.69 -4.60
N ILE A 157 2.67 12.82 -4.80
CA ILE A 157 1.67 12.85 -3.72
C ILE A 157 0.61 11.78 -4.01
N GLY A 158 0.25 11.01 -2.99
CA GLY A 158 -0.91 10.12 -3.04
C GLY A 158 -0.92 9.05 -1.93
N PRO A 159 -2.01 8.30 -1.80
CA PRO A 159 -3.31 8.48 -2.49
C PRO A 159 -4.06 9.73 -2.00
N THR A 160 -5.11 10.16 -2.69
CA THR A 160 -5.94 11.32 -2.31
C THR A 160 -7.42 10.97 -2.37
N GLY A 161 -8.24 11.66 -1.57
CA GLY A 161 -9.68 11.46 -1.48
C GLY A 161 -10.14 11.09 -0.07
N THR A 162 -11.38 10.65 0.04
CA THR A 162 -11.99 10.24 1.32
C THR A 162 -12.34 8.77 1.21
N ALA A 163 -11.70 7.94 2.03
CA ALA A 163 -12.03 6.52 2.02
C ALA A 163 -13.42 6.27 2.64
N ILE A 164 -14.06 5.23 2.16
CA ILE A 164 -15.16 4.54 2.82
C ILE A 164 -14.59 3.28 3.48
N SER A 165 -15.25 2.81 4.53
CA SER A 165 -14.88 1.56 5.19
C SER A 165 -16.06 0.62 5.30
N ASN A 166 -15.79 -0.68 5.22
CA ASN A 166 -16.78 -1.71 5.50
C ASN A 166 -16.15 -2.86 6.30
N ALA A 167 -16.93 -3.45 7.19
CA ALA A 167 -16.52 -4.62 7.94
C ALA A 167 -16.75 -5.89 7.12
N PHE A 168 -15.95 -6.91 7.41
CA PHE A 168 -16.24 -8.26 6.93
C PHE A 168 -17.55 -8.78 7.54
N ALA A 169 -18.31 -9.58 6.79
CA ALA A 169 -19.53 -10.20 7.30
C ALA A 169 -19.26 -11.55 8.01
N ALA A 170 -18.07 -12.12 7.82
CA ALA A 170 -17.59 -13.33 8.45
C ALA A 170 -16.06 -13.29 8.61
N THR A 171 -15.52 -14.23 9.39
CA THR A 171 -14.07 -14.48 9.40
C THR A 171 -13.71 -15.24 8.11
N GLU A 172 -12.78 -14.68 7.34
CA GLU A 172 -12.35 -15.23 6.05
C GLU A 172 -10.95 -15.85 6.18
N PRO A 173 -10.77 -17.14 5.84
CA PRO A 173 -9.47 -17.78 5.93
C PRO A 173 -8.50 -17.26 4.87
N ALA A 174 -7.20 -17.40 5.13
CA ALA A 174 -6.18 -17.18 4.11
C ALA A 174 -6.45 -18.06 2.87
N GLY A 175 -6.26 -17.49 1.68
CA GLY A 175 -6.53 -18.09 0.38
C GLY A 175 -7.97 -17.98 -0.11
N GLU A 176 -8.89 -17.43 0.68
CA GLU A 176 -10.28 -17.22 0.25
C GLU A 176 -10.36 -16.17 -0.86
N THR A 177 -11.17 -16.44 -1.89
CA THR A 177 -11.34 -15.54 -3.04
C THR A 177 -12.72 -14.89 -3.10
N VAL A 178 -13.69 -15.42 -2.33
CA VAL A 178 -15.04 -14.87 -2.24
C VAL A 178 -15.28 -14.38 -0.82
N ILE A 179 -15.25 -13.07 -0.66
CA ILE A 179 -15.26 -12.42 0.65
C ILE A 179 -16.67 -11.98 0.99
N ALA A 180 -17.20 -12.40 2.14
CA ALA A 180 -18.50 -11.98 2.62
C ALA A 180 -18.44 -10.55 3.17
N ILE A 181 -19.28 -9.67 2.62
CA ILE A 181 -19.32 -8.24 2.95
C ILE A 181 -20.78 -7.83 3.05
N ALA A 182 -21.19 -7.13 4.10
CA ALA A 182 -22.59 -6.70 4.22
C ALA A 182 -22.94 -5.67 3.13
N ASN A 183 -23.99 -5.93 2.34
CA ASN A 183 -24.56 -5.07 1.28
C ASN A 183 -23.50 -4.24 0.52
N PRO A 184 -22.62 -4.85 -0.31
CA PRO A 184 -21.52 -4.14 -0.95
C PRO A 184 -22.01 -2.99 -1.83
N VAL A 185 -23.19 -3.10 -2.43
CA VAL A 185 -23.78 -2.02 -3.24
C VAL A 185 -24.21 -0.84 -2.36
N ALA A 186 -24.95 -1.10 -1.28
CA ALA A 186 -25.40 -0.03 -0.38
C ALA A 186 -24.24 0.66 0.36
N ASN A 187 -23.13 -0.05 0.53
CA ASN A 187 -21.90 0.46 1.15
C ASN A 187 -20.83 0.89 0.12
N ASN A 188 -21.19 1.04 -1.16
CA ASN A 188 -20.34 1.55 -2.24
C ASN A 188 -19.02 0.78 -2.46
N LEU A 189 -19.01 -0.51 -2.17
CA LEU A 189 -17.94 -1.48 -2.50
C LEU A 189 -18.22 -2.24 -3.81
N ASP A 190 -19.12 -1.74 -4.65
CA ASP A 190 -19.44 -2.26 -5.99
C ASP A 190 -18.51 -1.70 -7.08
N ASN A 191 -17.45 -1.01 -6.68
CA ASN A 191 -16.40 -0.48 -7.53
C ASN A 191 -15.43 -1.57 -8.03
N VAL A 192 -15.94 -2.48 -8.86
CA VAL A 192 -15.18 -3.58 -9.48
C VAL A 192 -13.99 -3.07 -10.30
N GLY A 193 -12.88 -3.81 -10.28
CA GLY A 193 -11.69 -3.53 -11.07
C GLY A 193 -10.69 -2.59 -10.41
N LYS A 194 -10.74 -2.48 -9.08
CA LYS A 194 -9.89 -1.60 -8.28
C LYS A 194 -9.14 -2.31 -7.17
N PHE A 195 -8.07 -1.68 -6.72
CA PHE A 195 -7.40 -2.06 -5.48
C PHE A 195 -8.16 -1.56 -4.25
N LYS A 196 -8.29 -2.43 -3.26
CA LYS A 196 -8.79 -2.09 -1.92
C LYS A 196 -7.75 -2.41 -0.86
N PHE A 197 -7.81 -1.70 0.24
CA PHE A 197 -6.95 -1.98 1.39
C PHE A 197 -7.71 -2.78 2.42
N VAL A 198 -7.15 -3.90 2.84
CA VAL A 198 -7.62 -4.66 4.00
C VAL A 198 -6.69 -4.29 5.16
N GLU A 199 -7.20 -3.47 6.06
CA GLU A 199 -6.51 -3.14 7.31
C GLU A 199 -6.75 -4.27 8.30
N ASN A 200 -5.70 -4.72 8.97
CA ASN A 200 -5.78 -5.60 10.13
C ASN A 200 -5.15 -4.92 11.36
N THR A 201 -5.73 -5.13 12.55
CA THR A 201 -5.15 -4.65 13.82
C THR A 201 -3.71 -5.13 14.06
N VAL A 202 -3.34 -6.30 13.52
CA VAL A 202 -1.94 -6.70 13.36
C VAL A 202 -1.47 -6.15 12.02
N VAL A 203 -0.79 -5.01 12.04
CA VAL A 203 -0.39 -4.26 10.84
C VAL A 203 0.35 -5.11 9.79
N ALA A 204 1.14 -6.10 10.22
CA ALA A 204 1.85 -7.00 9.32
C ALA A 204 0.92 -7.90 8.48
N ASP A 205 -0.30 -8.15 8.96
CA ASP A 205 -1.32 -8.98 8.33
C ASP A 205 -2.28 -8.15 7.44
N SER A 206 -2.09 -6.82 7.37
CA SER A 206 -2.78 -5.96 6.41
C SER A 206 -2.36 -6.29 4.98
N GLU A 207 -3.25 -6.08 4.02
CA GLU A 207 -3.01 -6.46 2.63
C GLU A 207 -3.74 -5.59 1.61
N ILE A 208 -3.33 -5.69 0.33
CA ILE A 208 -4.01 -5.07 -0.80
C ILE A 208 -4.66 -6.17 -1.62
N ILE A 209 -5.96 -6.04 -1.85
CA ILE A 209 -6.75 -6.95 -2.69
C ILE A 209 -7.17 -6.25 -3.98
N TYR A 210 -7.39 -7.02 -5.05
CA TYR A 210 -7.95 -6.52 -6.31
C TYR A 210 -9.32 -7.11 -6.54
N GLN A 211 -10.37 -6.29 -6.51
CA GLN A 211 -11.74 -6.78 -6.69
C GLN A 211 -12.02 -7.07 -8.16
N THR A 212 -12.45 -8.30 -8.45
CA THR A 212 -12.79 -8.76 -9.81
C THR A 212 -14.28 -8.79 -10.06
N GLU A 213 -15.11 -9.04 -9.03
CA GLU A 213 -16.57 -9.09 -9.15
C GLU A 213 -17.28 -8.59 -7.87
N VAL A 214 -18.58 -8.33 -7.98
CA VAL A 214 -19.47 -8.04 -6.85
C VAL A 214 -20.67 -8.97 -6.93
N GLY A 215 -21.00 -9.60 -5.79
CA GLY A 215 -22.14 -10.50 -5.65
C GLY A 215 -23.48 -9.76 -5.73
N ALA A 216 -24.56 -10.52 -5.90
CA ALA A 216 -25.90 -9.96 -5.90
C ALA A 216 -26.28 -9.48 -4.48
N ASP A 217 -26.82 -8.26 -4.40
CA ASP A 217 -27.38 -7.66 -3.18
C ASP A 217 -28.62 -8.46 -2.73
N ALA A 218 -28.67 -8.84 -1.45
CA ALA A 218 -29.73 -9.65 -0.86
C ALA A 218 -30.97 -8.85 -0.41
#